data_AF-A0A095TRZ2-F1
#
_entry.id   AF-A0A095TRZ2-F1
#
_cell.length_a   1.000
_cell.length_b   1.000
_cell.length_c   1.000
_cell.angle_alpha   90.00
_cell.angle_beta   90.00
_cell.angle_gamma   90.00
#
_symmetry.space_group_name_H-M   'P 1'
#
loop_
_entity.id
_entity.type
_entity.pdbx_description
1 polymer ?
#
loop_
_entity_poly.entity_id
_entity_poly.type
_entity_poly.pdbx_seq_one_letter_code
_entity_poly.pdbx_strand_id
1 'polypeptide(L)'
;MKELSVIESNQVSGGLFTFITGPIGALMGFTIGSIVDSGYASRNLSSDFKTSGAILGAGIGAIVGLSPILATAGIGLGVTSIVKNARSIKEQMAG
;
A
#
# COMPACT_ATOMS: atom_id res chain seq x y z
N MET A 1 -1.61 -38.63 5.97
CA MET A 1 -1.56 -37.23 5.52
C MET A 1 -2.02 -37.19 4.08
N LYS A 2 -2.93 -36.28 3.73
CA LYS A 2 -3.39 -36.09 2.34
C LYS A 2 -2.29 -35.31 1.62
N GLU A 3 -1.76 -35.81 0.51
CA GLU A 3 -0.86 -35.01 -0.34
C GLU A 3 -1.68 -33.86 -0.93
N LEU A 4 -1.27 -32.63 -0.63
CA LEU A 4 -1.83 -31.44 -1.23
C LEU A 4 -1.36 -31.38 -2.68
N SER A 5 -2.29 -31.13 -3.61
CA SER A 5 -1.94 -30.76 -4.97
C SER A 5 -1.01 -29.54 -4.95
N VAL A 6 -0.11 -29.41 -5.93
CA VAL A 6 0.78 -28.23 -6.09
C VAL A 6 -0.01 -26.92 -6.02
N ILE A 7 -1.26 -26.92 -6.48
CA ILE A 7 -2.17 -25.76 -6.42
C ILE A 7 -2.60 -25.46 -4.98
N GLU A 8 -2.97 -26.47 -4.20
CA GLU A 8 -3.37 -26.31 -2.81
C GLU A 8 -2.17 -25.94 -1.93
N SER A 9 -1.00 -26.51 -2.22
CA SER A 9 0.25 -26.12 -1.56
C SER A 9 0.61 -24.66 -1.83
N ASN A 10 0.43 -24.16 -3.06
CA ASN A 10 0.67 -22.76 -3.41
C ASN A 10 -0.39 -21.80 -2.83
N GLN A 11 -1.63 -22.26 -2.64
CA GLN A 11 -2.68 -21.50 -1.95
C GLN A 11 -2.41 -21.40 -0.44
N VAL A 12 -1.95 -22.47 0.19
CA VAL A 12 -1.52 -22.48 1.60
C VAL A 12 -0.22 -21.68 1.79
N SER A 13 0.66 -21.64 0.78
CA SER A 13 1.91 -20.87 0.78
C SER A 13 1.75 -19.39 0.36
N GLY A 14 0.52 -18.91 0.15
CA GLY A 14 0.20 -17.50 -0.04
C GLY A 14 0.42 -16.93 -1.44
N GLY A 15 1.31 -17.49 -2.25
CA GLY A 15 1.72 -16.90 -3.54
C GLY A 15 0.57 -16.58 -4.51
N LEU A 16 -0.50 -17.37 -4.54
CA LEU A 16 -1.67 -17.10 -5.39
C LEU A 16 -2.56 -15.97 -4.84
N PHE A 17 -2.74 -15.92 -3.52
CA PHE A 17 -3.56 -14.88 -2.90
C PHE A 17 -2.88 -13.53 -2.95
N THR A 18 -1.55 -13.45 -2.78
CA THR A 18 -0.79 -12.19 -2.89
C THR A 18 -0.93 -11.52 -4.25
N PHE A 19 -1.02 -12.32 -5.32
CA PHE A 19 -1.16 -11.83 -6.69
C PHE A 19 -2.50 -11.13 -6.93
N ILE A 20 -3.55 -11.52 -6.20
CA ILE A 20 -4.90 -10.96 -6.32
C ILE A 20 -5.11 -9.83 -5.31
N THR A 21 -4.67 -10.02 -4.07
CA THR A 21 -4.95 -9.08 -2.97
C THR A 21 -4.04 -7.87 -2.96
N GLY A 22 -2.80 -7.99 -3.45
CA GLY A 22 -1.85 -6.89 -3.60
C GLY A 22 -2.39 -5.75 -4.49
N PRO A 23 -2.83 -6.04 -5.73
CA PRO A 23 -3.40 -5.02 -6.62
C PRO A 23 -4.68 -4.37 -6.08
N ILE A 24 -5.56 -5.16 -5.43
CA ILE A 24 -6.80 -4.63 -4.82
C ILE A 24 -6.44 -3.65 -3.68
N GLY A 25 -5.53 -4.06 -2.80
CA GLY A 25 -5.02 -3.19 -1.74
C GLY A 25 -4.40 -1.91 -2.29
N ALA A 26 -3.59 -2.03 -3.36
CA ALA A 26 -2.98 -0.88 -4.01
C ALA A 26 -4.00 0.10 -4.60
N LEU A 27 -5.06 -0.41 -5.24
CA LEU A 27 -6.12 0.42 -5.81
C LEU A 27 -6.91 1.17 -4.73
N MET A 28 -7.25 0.49 -3.63
CA MET A 28 -7.91 1.12 -2.49
C MET A 28 -7.04 2.22 -1.89
N GLY A 29 -5.76 1.90 -1.66
CA GLY A 29 -4.78 2.85 -1.13
C GLY A 29 -4.56 4.06 -2.05
N PHE A 30 -4.50 3.84 -3.37
CA PHE A 30 -4.41 4.89 -4.37
C PHE A 30 -5.62 5.82 -4.34
N THR A 31 -6.82 5.26 -4.27
CA THR A 31 -8.07 6.03 -4.24
C THR A 31 -8.16 6.90 -3.00
N ILE A 32 -7.84 6.34 -1.82
CA ILE A 32 -7.79 7.07 -0.56
C ILE A 32 -6.75 8.20 -0.64
N GLY A 33 -5.53 7.88 -1.09
CA GLY A 33 -4.46 8.86 -1.22
C GLY A 33 -4.77 9.98 -2.21
N SER A 34 -5.49 9.68 -3.30
CA SER A 34 -5.93 10.68 -4.29
C SER A 34 -6.93 11.68 -3.69
N ILE A 35 -7.81 11.22 -2.80
CA ILE A 35 -8.73 12.10 -2.07
C ILE A 35 -7.93 13.04 -1.15
N VAL A 36 -6.95 12.51 -0.42
CA VAL A 36 -6.08 13.32 0.45
C VAL A 36 -5.29 14.35 -0.35
N ASP A 37 -4.70 13.95 -1.48
CA ASP A 37 -4.00 14.87 -2.39
C ASP A 37 -4.91 15.97 -2.93
N SER A 38 -6.15 15.64 -3.30
CA SER A 38 -7.13 16.64 -3.74
C SER A 38 -7.45 17.67 -2.64
N GLY A 39 -7.49 17.22 -1.38
CA GLY A 39 -7.69 18.09 -0.21
C GLY A 39 -6.53 19.07 -0.02
N TYR A 40 -5.29 18.62 -0.16
CA TYR A 40 -4.12 19.50 -0.07
C TYR A 40 -3.98 20.42 -1.28
N ALA A 41 -4.30 19.93 -2.48
CA ALA A 41 -4.33 20.74 -3.69
C ALA A 41 -5.30 21.93 -3.59
N SER A 42 -6.44 21.76 -2.90
CA SER A 42 -7.38 22.87 -2.64
C SER A 42 -6.78 24.03 -1.83
N ARG A 43 -5.65 23.78 -1.14
CA ARG A 43 -4.88 24.75 -0.36
C ARG A 43 -3.58 25.16 -1.04
N ASN A 44 -3.40 24.84 -2.34
CA ASN A 44 -2.16 25.02 -3.09
C ASN A 44 -0.95 24.27 -2.49
N LEU A 45 -1.20 23.18 -1.76
CA LEU A 45 -0.16 22.33 -1.19
C LEU A 45 0.05 21.11 -2.10
N SER A 46 1.31 20.82 -2.40
CA SER A 46 1.72 19.67 -3.21
C SER A 46 1.97 18.45 -2.32
N SER A 47 1.33 17.33 -2.67
CA SER A 47 1.52 16.04 -2.01
C SER A 47 1.35 14.88 -2.99
N ASP A 48 1.91 13.72 -2.64
CA ASP A 48 1.80 12.48 -3.41
C ASP A 48 1.33 11.31 -2.52
N PHE A 49 0.25 11.52 -1.78
CA PHE A 49 -0.36 10.49 -0.94
C PHE A 49 -1.02 9.40 -1.76
N LYS A 50 -1.45 9.63 -3.01
CA LYS A 50 -1.93 8.58 -3.91
C LYS A 50 -0.90 7.47 -4.11
N THR A 51 0.38 7.82 -4.29
CA THR A 51 1.46 6.85 -4.47
C THR A 51 1.82 6.21 -3.13
N SER A 52 1.92 6.97 -2.04
CA SER A 52 2.18 6.42 -0.71
C SER A 52 1.08 5.45 -0.26
N GLY A 53 -0.18 5.82 -0.52
CA GLY A 53 -1.36 5.03 -0.23
C GLY A 53 -1.40 3.75 -1.05
N ALA A 54 -1.07 3.82 -2.35
CA ALA A 54 -0.98 2.63 -3.19
C ALA A 54 0.06 1.62 -2.67
N ILE A 55 1.24 2.09 -2.27
CA ILE A 55 2.32 1.24 -1.75
C ILE A 55 1.92 0.61 -0.40
N LEU A 56 1.33 1.41 0.51
CA LEU A 56 0.83 0.92 1.79
C LEU A 56 -0.29 -0.12 1.59
N GLY A 57 -1.25 0.20 0.74
CA GLY A 57 -2.37 -0.66 0.40
C GLY A 57 -1.92 -1.96 -0.25
N ALA A 58 -0.92 -1.93 -1.14
CA ALA A 58 -0.29 -3.12 -1.70
C ALA A 58 0.33 -4.00 -0.62
N GLY A 59 1.02 -3.39 0.36
CA GLY A 59 1.59 -4.10 1.51
C GLY A 59 0.52 -4.76 2.39
N ILE A 60 -0.59 -4.07 2.67
CA ILE A 60 -1.73 -4.63 3.42
C ILE A 60 -2.38 -5.78 2.63
N GLY A 61 -2.59 -5.58 1.33
CA GLY A 61 -3.07 -6.63 0.43
C GLY A 61 -2.16 -7.86 0.46
N ALA A 62 -0.85 -7.67 0.53
CA ALA A 62 0.12 -8.77 0.60
C ALA A 62 0.05 -9.58 1.92
N ILE A 63 -0.37 -9.01 3.06
CA ILE A 63 -0.65 -9.79 4.29
C ILE A 63 -1.82 -10.74 4.06
N VAL A 64 -2.90 -10.25 3.44
CA VAL A 64 -4.08 -11.08 3.10
C VAL A 64 -3.68 -12.17 2.12
N GLY A 65 -2.68 -11.87 1.29
CA GLY A 65 -2.00 -12.81 0.41
C GLY A 65 -0.98 -13.73 1.07
N LEU A 66 -0.93 -13.81 2.40
CA LEU A 66 0.00 -14.64 3.17
C LEU A 66 1.48 -14.45 2.78
N SER A 67 1.88 -13.22 2.41
CA SER A 67 3.28 -12.86 2.15
C SER A 67 3.81 -11.83 3.16
N PRO A 68 4.29 -12.28 4.35
CA PRO A 68 4.74 -11.39 5.41
C PRO A 68 5.90 -10.46 5.00
N ILE A 69 6.81 -10.95 4.16
CA ILE A 69 7.99 -10.18 3.72
C ILE A 69 7.57 -9.03 2.81
N LEU A 70 6.77 -9.31 1.78
CA LEU A 70 6.26 -8.29 0.86
C LEU A 70 5.38 -7.27 1.58
N ALA A 71 4.58 -7.75 2.53
CA ALA A 71 3.75 -6.87 3.32
C ALA A 71 4.56 -5.92 4.22
N THR A 72 5.58 -6.44 4.89
CA THR A 72 6.46 -5.62 5.75
C THR A 72 7.17 -4.55 4.92
N ALA A 73 7.70 -4.91 3.75
CA ALA A 73 8.34 -3.98 2.85
C ALA A 73 7.35 -2.92 2.31
N GLY A 74 6.18 -3.35 1.82
CA GLY A 74 5.14 -2.45 1.29
C GLY A 74 4.60 -1.49 2.36
N ILE A 75 4.31 -1.99 3.56
CA ILE A 75 3.85 -1.16 4.68
C ILE A 75 4.95 -0.18 5.10
N GLY A 76 6.19 -0.65 5.27
CA GLY A 76 7.31 0.20 5.68
C GLY A 76 7.57 1.34 4.70
N LEU A 77 7.63 1.03 3.40
CA LEU A 77 7.80 2.03 2.34
C LEU A 77 6.61 2.99 2.26
N GLY A 78 5.38 2.47 2.34
CA GLY A 78 4.16 3.25 2.33
C GLY A 78 4.10 4.26 3.48
N VAL A 79 4.33 3.81 4.71
CA VAL A 79 4.34 4.67 5.91
C VAL A 79 5.44 5.72 5.83
N THR A 80 6.65 5.34 5.42
CA THR A 80 7.76 6.29 5.27
C THR A 80 7.42 7.37 4.24
N SER A 81 6.77 6.99 3.14
CA SER A 81 6.31 7.91 2.10
C SER A 81 5.21 8.87 2.61
N ILE A 82 4.26 8.38 3.41
CA ILE A 82 3.24 9.23 4.07
C ILE A 82 3.90 10.26 4.99
N VAL A 83 4.88 9.85 5.81
CA VAL A 83 5.58 10.77 6.72
C VAL A 83 6.36 11.84 5.94
N LYS A 84 6.99 11.47 4.82
CA LYS A 84 7.67 12.43 3.92
C LYS A 84 6.71 13.44 3.33
N ASN A 85 5.55 13.01 2.84
CA ASN A 85 4.50 13.91 2.35
C ASN A 85 4.01 14.87 3.45
N ALA A 86 3.74 14.36 4.65
CA ALA A 86 3.32 15.19 5.78
C ALA A 86 4.38 16.22 6.19
N ARG A 87 5.67 15.85 6.16
CA ARG A 87 6.77 16.78 6.40
C ARG A 87 6.86 17.85 5.31
N SER A 88 6.77 17.45 4.03
CA SER A 88 6.80 18.40 2.92
C SER A 88 5.66 19.42 3.00
N ILE A 89 4.45 18.97 3.35
CA ILE A 89 3.32 19.88 3.57
C ILE A 89 3.61 20.88 4.69
N LYS A 90 4.18 20.43 5.82
CA LYS A 90 4.55 21.35 6.91
C LYS A 90 5.58 22.38 6.47
N GLU A 91 6.56 21.98 5.66
CA GLU A 91 7.57 22.88 5.11
C GLU A 91 6.94 23.89 4.14
N GLN A 92 5.99 23.48 3.30
CA GLN A 92 5.24 24.36 2.40
C GLN A 92 4.33 25.34 3.13
N MET A 93 3.78 24.97 4.28
CA MET A 93 2.96 25.86 5.11
C MET A 93 3.77 26.87 5.93
N ALA A 94 5.08 26.63 6.11
CA ALA A 94 5.97 27.48 6.90
C ALA A 94 6.75 28.49 6.05
N GLY A 95 6.78 28.31 4.72
CA GLY A 95 7.32 29.26 3.75
C GLY A 95 6.29 30.29 3.32
#